data_AF-A0AA40TVQ3-F1
#
_entry.id   AF-A0AA40TVQ3-F1
#
_cell.length_a   1.000
_cell.length_b   1.000
_cell.length_c   1.000
_cell.angle_alpha   90.00
_cell.angle_beta   90.00
_cell.angle_gamma   90.00
#
_symmetry.space_group_name_H-M   'P 1'
#
loop_
_entity.id
_entity.type
_entity.pdbx_description
1 polymer ?
#
loop_
_entity_poly.entity_id
_entity_poly.type
_entity_poly.pdbx_seq_one_letter_code
_entity_poly.pdbx_strand_id
1 'polypeptide(L)' 'MYFPFHKANEFLGMTGLPTFLAVDVMKMPNIEADVQRYEAHLGKVFGAQ' A
#
# COMPACT_ATOMS: atom_id res chain seq x y z
N MET A 1 4.48 5.91 12.99
CA MET A 1 4.72 6.91 11.91
C MET A 1 3.48 7.16 11.06
N TYR A 2 2.75 6.13 10.62
CA TYR A 2 1.61 6.32 9.69
C TYR A 2 0.37 6.99 10.31
N PHE A 3 0.16 6.86 11.63
CA PHE A 3 -1.03 7.38 12.31
C PHE A 3 -1.31 8.88 12.06
N PRO A 4 -0.37 9.83 12.28
CA PRO A 4 -0.64 11.24 12.00
C PRO A 4 -0.95 11.51 10.52
N PHE A 5 -0.37 10.75 9.59
CA PHE A 5 -0.65 10.88 8.16
C PHE A 5 -2.06 10.39 7.81
N HIS A 6 -2.49 9.26 8.37
CA HIS A 6 -3.88 8.80 8.21
C HIS A 6 -4.88 9.80 8.81
N LYS A 7 -4.60 10.35 9.99
CA LYS A 7 -5.48 11.33 10.63
C LYS A 7 -5.59 12.66 9.89
N ALA A 8 -4.52 13.11 9.22
CA ALA A 8 -4.60 14.28 8.35
C ALA A 8 -5.57 14.07 7.17
N ASN A 9 -5.57 12.88 6.56
CA ASN A 9 -6.50 12.56 5.48
C ASN A 9 -7.94 12.34 6.00
N GLU A 10 -8.11 11.67 7.14
CA GLU A 10 -9.41 11.51 7.80
C GLU A 10 -10.01 12.85 8.25
N PHE A 11 -9.18 13.83 8.63
CA PHE A 11 -9.63 15.18 8.96
C PHE A 11 -10.32 15.86 7.76
N LEU A 12 -9.90 15.54 6.53
CA LEU A 12 -10.53 15.99 5.29
C LEU A 12 -11.75 15.14 4.89
N GLY A 13 -12.16 14.17 5.70
CA GLY A 13 -13.31 13.31 5.46
C GLY A 13 -13.02 12.07 4.61
N MET A 14 -11.76 11.76 4.32
CA MET A 14 -11.39 10.55 3.58
C MET A 14 -11.43 9.30 4.48
N THR A 15 -11.58 8.14 3.85
CA THR A 15 -11.43 6.83 4.51
C THR A 15 -10.21 6.10 3.96
N GLY A 16 -9.52 5.35 4.82
CA GLY A 16 -8.31 4.62 4.45
C GLY A 16 -8.62 3.29 3.75
N LEU A 17 -7.86 3.01 2.68
CA LEU A 17 -7.74 1.68 2.10
C LEU A 17 -6.60 0.90 2.79
N PRO A 18 -6.55 -0.44 2.67
CA PRO A 18 -5.44 -1.23 3.21
C PRO A 18 -4.10 -0.75 2.64
N THR A 19 -3.11 -0.52 3.50
CA THR A 19 -1.78 -0.04 3.09
C THR A 19 -0.96 -1.15 2.44
N PHE A 20 -0.34 -0.87 1.29
CA PHE A 20 0.73 -1.69 0.71
C PHE A 20 2.11 -1.17 1.15
N LEU A 21 3.04 -2.09 1.44
CA LEU A 21 4.42 -1.75 1.82
C LEU A 21 5.40 -2.81 1.29
N ALA A 22 6.44 -2.35 0.59
CA ALA A 22 7.64 -3.12 0.28
C ALA A 22 8.71 -2.85 1.35
N VAL A 23 9.30 -3.92 1.89
CA VAL A 23 10.27 -3.84 2.99
C VAL A 23 11.60 -4.44 2.58
N ASP A 24 12.66 -3.98 3.24
CA ASP A 24 14.04 -4.42 2.99
C ASP A 24 14.57 -4.22 1.56
N VAL A 25 13.97 -3.27 0.83
CA VAL A 25 14.24 -3.00 -0.59
C VAL A 25 15.70 -2.66 -0.92
N MET A 26 16.49 -2.23 0.07
CA MET A 26 17.91 -1.88 -0.12
C MET A 26 18.85 -3.06 0.12
N LYS A 27 18.58 -3.91 1.12
CA LYS A 27 19.49 -5.03 1.48
C LYS A 27 19.10 -6.32 0.77
N MET A 28 17.81 -6.50 0.47
CA MET A 28 17.26 -7.63 -0.26
C MET A 28 16.26 -7.15 -1.32
N PRO A 29 16.73 -6.50 -2.40
CA PRO A 29 15.84 -6.06 -3.48
C PRO A 29 15.18 -7.26 -4.17
N ASN A 30 13.87 -7.21 -4.34
CA ASN A 30 13.11 -8.21 -5.12
C ASN A 30 11.95 -7.52 -5.87
N ILE A 31 12.31 -6.87 -6.96
CA ILE A 31 11.43 -5.96 -7.70
C ILE A 31 10.28 -6.74 -8.33
N GLU A 32 10.57 -7.89 -8.94
CA GLU A 32 9.56 -8.71 -9.63
C GLU A 32 8.49 -9.20 -8.65
N ALA A 33 8.89 -9.67 -7.47
CA ALA A 33 7.93 -10.11 -6.45
C ALA A 33 7.11 -8.94 -5.89
N ASP A 34 7.74 -7.77 -5.69
CA ASP A 34 7.04 -6.59 -5.19
C ASP A 34 6.01 -6.06 -6.19
N VAL A 35 6.32 -6.10 -7.50
CA VAL A 35 5.36 -5.77 -8.57
C VAL A 35 4.17 -6.74 -8.53
N GLN A 36 4.42 -8.05 -8.52
CA GLN A 36 3.34 -9.06 -8.46
C GLN A 36 2.46 -8.91 -7.22
N ARG A 37 3.07 -8.62 -6.06
CA ARG A 37 2.34 -8.38 -4.81
C ARG A 37 1.50 -7.11 -4.90
N TYR A 38 2.00 -6.06 -5.54
CA TYR A 38 1.28 -4.82 -5.69
C TYR A 38 0.09 -4.97 -6.65
N GLU A 39 0.27 -5.65 -7.78
CA GLU A 39 -0.83 -5.98 -8.70
C GLU A 39 -1.92 -6.79 -8.01
N ALA A 40 -1.55 -7.83 -7.24
CA ALA A 40 -2.50 -8.62 -6.47
C ALA A 40 -3.21 -7.79 -5.38
N HIS A 41 -2.52 -6.83 -4.77
CA HIS A 41 -3.11 -5.90 -3.80
C HIS A 41 -4.12 -4.97 -4.48
N LEU A 42 -3.78 -4.39 -5.62
CA LEU A 42 -4.67 -3.54 -6.40
C LEU A 42 -5.92 -4.30 -6.86
N GLY A 43 -5.75 -5.55 -7.34
CA GLY A 43 -6.88 -6.42 -7.69
C GLY A 43 -7.83 -6.67 -6.52
N LYS A 44 -7.30 -6.86 -5.30
CA LYS A 44 -8.12 -7.02 -4.08
C LYS A 44 -8.82 -5.74 -3.64
N VAL A 45 -8.17 -4.59 -3.77
CA VAL A 45 -8.68 -3.31 -3.26
C VAL A 45 -9.69 -2.68 -4.23
N PHE A 46 -9.46 -2.79 -5.53
CA PHE A 46 -10.26 -2.11 -6.56
C PHE A 46 -11.11 -3.06 -7.43
N GLY A 47 -10.94 -4.38 -7.29
CA GLY A 47 -11.76 -5.36 -8.01
C GLY A 47 -11.49 -5.42 -9.52
N ALA A 48 -10.27 -5.13 -9.96
CA ALA A 48 -9.89 -5.31 -11.36
C ALA A 48 -9.92 -6.82 -11.70
N GLN A 49 -10.93 -7.20 -12.46
CA GLN A 49 -11.09 -8.52 -13.08
C GLN A 49 -10.60 -8.45 -14.52
#